data_AF-A0A932U6N8-F1
#
_entry.id   AF-A0A932U6N8-F1
#
_cell.length_a   1.000
_cell.length_b   1.000
_cell.length_c   1.000
_cell.angle_alpha   90.00
_cell.angle_beta   90.00
_cell.angle_gamma   90.00
#
_symmetry.space_group_name_H-M   'P 1'
#
loop_
_entity.id
_entity.type
_entity.pdbx_description
1 polymer ?
#
loop_
_entity_poly.entity_id
_entity_poly.type
_entity_poly.pdbx_seq_one_letter_code
_entity_poly.pdbx_strand_id
1 'polypeptide(L)'
;MQEDSDTGGMTVREAGKRGGDTVRRRYGSEFYARIGKKGGEAVAAGRGPEFYSQIGRKGGEAVKARHGHEFYSEIGRRGGEIVKERHGPEYYSMIGKKGGGVRRSRRTDKSERQPSGD
;
A
#
# COMPACT_ATOMS: atom_id res chain seq x y z
N MET A 1 17.55 16.00 -45.25
CA MET A 1 16.43 15.12 -44.84
C MET A 1 17.02 13.74 -44.69
N GLN A 2 17.05 13.19 -43.48
CA GLN A 2 17.65 11.89 -43.20
C GLN A 2 16.55 11.01 -42.65
N GLU A 3 16.44 9.83 -43.25
CA GLU A 3 15.25 9.00 -43.38
C GLU A 3 14.77 8.43 -42.04
N ASP A 4 13.46 8.54 -41.81
CA ASP A 4 12.73 7.83 -40.78
C ASP A 4 12.88 6.32 -40.98
N SER A 5 13.78 5.71 -40.22
CA SER A 5 13.83 4.26 -40.06
C SER A 5 12.80 3.89 -39.00
N ASP A 6 11.54 3.79 -39.45
CA ASP A 6 10.45 3.17 -38.72
C ASP A 6 10.75 1.67 -38.57
N THR A 7 11.59 1.35 -37.58
CA THR A 7 11.80 -0.04 -37.15
C THR A 7 10.48 -0.56 -36.62
N GLY A 8 9.75 -1.32 -37.45
CA GLY A 8 8.55 -2.10 -37.09
C GLY A 8 8.79 -3.22 -36.07
N GLY A 9 9.71 -3.02 -35.14
CA GLY A 9 10.02 -3.90 -34.02
C GLY A 9 9.13 -3.58 -32.82
N MET A 10 8.51 -4.62 -32.28
CA MET A 10 7.73 -4.53 -31.05
C MET A 10 8.57 -3.99 -29.89
N THR A 11 8.02 -3.04 -29.12
CA THR A 11 8.71 -2.54 -27.92
C THR A 11 8.77 -3.62 -26.83
N VAL A 12 9.76 -3.54 -25.93
CA VAL A 12 9.87 -4.45 -24.78
C VAL A 12 8.60 -4.45 -23.92
N ARG A 13 7.97 -3.28 -23.78
CA ARG A 13 6.71 -3.13 -23.03
C ARG A 13 5.56 -3.85 -23.71
N GLU A 14 5.45 -3.74 -25.03
CA GLU A 14 4.42 -4.43 -25.81
C GLU A 14 4.64 -5.94 -25.82
N ALA A 15 5.89 -6.40 -25.93
CA ALA A 15 6.24 -7.81 -25.83
C ALA A 15 5.84 -8.38 -24.46
N GLY A 16 6.15 -7.66 -23.37
CA GLY A 16 5.76 -8.05 -22.01
C GLY A 16 4.24 -8.09 -21.83
N LYS A 17 3.52 -7.08 -22.32
CA LYS A 17 2.05 -7.05 -22.27
C LYS A 17 1.45 -8.23 -23.05
N ARG A 18 1.93 -8.48 -24.27
CA ARG A 18 1.45 -9.56 -25.14
C ARG A 18 1.71 -10.93 -24.51
N GLY A 19 2.88 -11.14 -23.90
CA GLY A 19 3.19 -12.35 -23.14
C GLY A 19 2.21 -12.56 -21.98
N GLY A 20 1.97 -11.53 -21.19
CA GLY A 20 1.00 -11.56 -20.08
C GLY A 20 -0.43 -11.87 -20.53
N ASP A 21 -0.87 -11.25 -21.63
CA ASP A 21 -2.19 -11.47 -22.22
C ASP A 21 -2.36 -12.91 -22.74
N THR A 22 -1.33 -13.48 -23.36
CA THR A 22 -1.32 -14.89 -23.81
C THR A 22 -1.43 -15.83 -22.62
N VAL A 23 -0.63 -15.62 -21.57
CA VAL A 23 -0.69 -16.43 -20.34
C VAL A 23 -2.06 -16.31 -19.67
N ARG A 24 -2.63 -15.11 -19.62
CA ARG A 24 -3.98 -14.87 -19.06
C ARG A 24 -5.04 -15.62 -19.86
N ARG A 25 -4.99 -15.59 -21.19
CA ARG A 25 -5.92 -16.34 -22.04
C ARG A 25 -5.81 -17.85 -21.84
N ARG A 26 -4.58 -18.36 -21.63
CA ARG A 26 -4.32 -19.79 -21.49
C ARG A 26 -4.70 -20.36 -20.12
N TYR A 27 -4.43 -19.62 -19.05
CA TYR A 27 -4.54 -20.14 -17.68
C TYR A 27 -5.53 -19.40 -16.77
N GLY A 28 -6.09 -18.29 -17.24
CA GLY A 28 -7.12 -17.52 -16.51
C GLY A 28 -6.59 -16.75 -15.29
N SER A 29 -7.53 -16.16 -14.55
CA SER A 29 -7.26 -15.39 -13.33
C SER A 29 -6.74 -16.24 -12.17
N GLU A 30 -7.25 -17.47 -12.03
CA GLU A 30 -6.86 -18.41 -10.97
C GLU A 30 -5.36 -18.73 -10.98
N PHE A 31 -4.77 -18.80 -12.18
CA PHE A 31 -3.33 -19.00 -12.31
C PHE A 31 -2.53 -17.84 -11.73
N TYR A 32 -2.93 -16.59 -12.03
CA TYR A 32 -2.29 -15.40 -11.47
C TYR A 32 -2.47 -15.31 -9.95
N ALA A 33 -3.66 -15.64 -9.44
CA ALA A 33 -3.89 -15.71 -8.00
C ALA A 33 -2.97 -16.72 -7.33
N ARG A 34 -2.82 -17.92 -7.91
CA ARG A 34 -1.96 -18.99 -7.38
C ARG A 34 -0.48 -18.61 -7.39
N ILE A 35 0.03 -18.09 -8.50
CA ILE A 35 1.46 -17.70 -8.57
C ILE A 35 1.75 -16.47 -7.71
N GLY A 36 0.81 -15.53 -7.61
CA GLY A 36 0.91 -14.37 -6.73
C GLY A 36 0.96 -14.79 -5.27
N LYS A 37 0.07 -15.71 -4.85
CA LYS A 37 0.10 -16.30 -3.51
C LYS A 37 1.42 -17.01 -3.23
N LYS A 38 1.89 -17.88 -4.13
CA LYS A 38 3.16 -18.60 -3.97
C LYS A 38 4.35 -17.65 -3.86
N GLY A 39 4.38 -16.58 -4.67
CA GLY A 39 5.41 -15.55 -4.59
C GLY A 39 5.37 -14.79 -3.26
N GLY A 40 4.18 -14.43 -2.80
CA GLY A 40 3.96 -13.79 -1.50
C GLY A 40 4.41 -14.67 -0.32
N GLU A 41 4.06 -15.96 -0.34
CA GLU A 41 4.47 -16.94 0.68
C GLU A 41 5.99 -17.14 0.70
N ALA A 42 6.64 -17.21 -0.46
CA ALA A 42 8.09 -17.32 -0.54
C ALA A 42 8.79 -16.09 0.04
N VAL A 43 8.26 -14.90 -0.23
CA VAL A 43 8.77 -13.65 0.36
C VAL A 43 8.51 -13.62 1.87
N ALA A 44 7.33 -14.02 2.33
CA ALA A 44 6.98 -14.07 3.75
C ALA A 44 7.85 -15.04 4.54
N ALA A 45 8.15 -16.21 3.96
CA ALA A 45 9.00 -17.22 4.59
C ALA A 45 10.47 -16.75 4.74
N GLY A 46 10.97 -15.97 3.79
CA GLY A 46 12.35 -15.50 3.79
C GLY A 46 12.57 -14.12 4.40
N ARG A 47 11.52 -13.35 4.69
CA ARG A 47 11.62 -11.95 5.10
C ARG A 47 10.78 -11.67 6.35
N GLY A 48 11.43 -11.08 7.35
CA GLY A 48 10.78 -10.71 8.61
C GLY A 48 9.87 -9.47 8.51
N PRO A 49 9.23 -9.08 9.64
CA PRO A 49 8.28 -7.97 9.70
C PRO A 49 8.82 -6.63 9.16
N GLU A 50 10.12 -6.38 9.35
CA GLU A 50 10.80 -5.17 8.87
C GLU A 50 10.72 -5.00 7.35
N PHE A 51 10.73 -6.09 6.60
CA PHE A 51 10.60 -6.04 5.15
C PHE A 51 9.23 -5.47 4.74
N TYR A 52 8.15 -5.95 5.36
CA TYR A 52 6.79 -5.49 5.10
C TYR A 52 6.58 -4.03 5.54
N SER A 53 7.15 -3.66 6.68
CA SER A 53 7.16 -2.27 7.17
C SER A 53 7.85 -1.34 6.17
N GLN A 54 9.01 -1.73 5.63
CA GLN A 54 9.74 -0.92 4.66
C GLN A 54 9.01 -0.78 3.32
N ILE A 55 8.48 -1.87 2.75
CA ILE A 55 7.73 -1.79 1.48
C ILE A 55 6.43 -1.01 1.65
N GLY A 56 5.74 -1.17 2.79
CA GLY A 56 4.54 -0.41 3.12
C GLY A 56 4.83 1.08 3.24
N ARG A 57 5.92 1.44 3.94
CA ARG A 57 6.38 2.84 4.04
C ARG A 57 6.69 3.43 2.68
N LYS A 58 7.49 2.75 1.86
CA LYS A 58 7.85 3.21 0.51
C LYS A 58 6.61 3.39 -0.38
N GLY A 59 5.67 2.46 -0.33
CA GLY A 59 4.39 2.57 -1.05
C GLY A 59 3.58 3.79 -0.60
N GLY A 60 3.46 4.00 0.70
CA GLY A 60 2.78 5.17 1.26
C GLY A 60 3.45 6.49 0.90
N GLU A 61 4.79 6.57 0.97
CA GLU A 61 5.54 7.76 0.56
C GLU A 61 5.35 8.08 -0.92
N ALA A 62 5.37 7.08 -1.80
CA ALA A 62 5.13 7.26 -3.22
C ALA A 62 3.71 7.78 -3.53
N VAL A 63 2.70 7.24 -2.84
CA VAL A 63 1.31 7.70 -2.98
C VAL A 63 1.16 9.12 -2.45
N LYS A 64 1.73 9.44 -1.28
CA LYS A 64 1.74 10.78 -0.71
C LYS A 64 2.42 11.80 -1.62
N ALA A 65 3.55 11.44 -2.22
CA ALA A 65 4.26 12.32 -3.16
C ALA A 65 3.43 12.62 -4.42
N ARG A 66 2.63 11.66 -4.89
CA ARG A 66 1.79 11.81 -6.09
C ARG A 66 0.48 12.56 -5.83
N HIS A 67 -0.17 12.29 -4.71
CA HIS A 67 -1.56 12.72 -4.48
C HIS A 67 -1.73 13.68 -3.29
N GLY A 68 -0.69 13.91 -2.49
CA GLY A 68 -0.75 14.81 -1.35
C GLY A 68 -1.56 14.29 -0.16
N HIS A 69 -1.86 15.17 0.78
CA HIS A 69 -2.54 14.85 2.04
C HIS A 69 -4.05 14.62 1.85
N GLU A 70 -4.70 15.38 0.97
CA GLU A 70 -6.15 15.31 0.73
C GLU A 70 -6.59 13.91 0.28
N PHE A 71 -5.77 13.22 -0.50
CA PHE A 71 -6.03 11.84 -0.90
C PHE A 71 -6.19 10.89 0.29
N TYR A 72 -5.35 11.02 1.32
CA TYR A 72 -5.46 10.18 2.52
C TYR A 72 -6.69 10.53 3.36
N SER A 73 -7.05 11.80 3.42
CA SER A 73 -8.28 12.26 4.08
C SER A 73 -9.52 11.67 3.39
N GLU A 74 -9.55 11.70 2.06
CA GLU A 74 -10.68 11.20 1.27
C GLU A 74 -10.84 9.69 1.38
N ILE A 75 -9.78 8.91 1.15
CA ILE A 75 -9.84 7.44 1.26
C ILE A 75 -10.12 7.01 2.71
N GLY A 76 -9.62 7.75 3.70
CA GLY A 76 -9.87 7.51 5.12
C GLY A 76 -11.33 7.75 5.48
N ARG A 77 -11.92 8.87 5.02
CA ARG A 77 -13.34 9.18 5.22
C ARG A 77 -14.22 8.12 4.57
N ARG A 78 -13.96 7.80 3.29
CA ARG A 78 -14.74 6.80 2.54
C ARG A 78 -14.67 5.42 3.18
N GLY A 79 -13.47 4.97 3.59
CA GLY A 79 -13.31 3.71 4.31
C GLY A 79 -14.03 3.71 5.65
N GLY A 80 -14.01 4.84 6.36
CA GLY A 80 -14.70 5.01 7.63
C GLY A 80 -16.23 4.98 7.51
N GLU A 81 -16.80 5.60 6.49
CA GLU A 81 -18.23 5.56 6.19
C GLU A 81 -18.71 4.13 5.95
N ILE A 82 -17.99 3.35 5.14
CA ILE A 82 -18.30 1.94 4.88
C ILE A 82 -18.28 1.12 6.17
N VAL A 83 -17.28 1.34 7.03
CA VAL A 83 -17.19 0.62 8.31
C VAL A 83 -18.31 1.02 9.24
N LYS A 84 -18.64 2.31 9.32
CA LYS A 84 -19.74 2.83 10.14
C LYS A 84 -21.09 2.28 9.68
N GLU A 85 -21.31 2.18 8.37
CA GLU A 85 -22.52 1.59 7.80
C GLU A 85 -22.64 0.10 8.15
N ARG A 86 -21.54 -0.65 8.01
CA ARG A 86 -21.54 -2.11 8.20
C ARG A 86 -21.56 -2.55 9.67
N HIS A 87 -20.90 -1.80 10.55
CA HIS A 87 -20.62 -2.22 11.93
C HIS A 87 -21.13 -1.23 12.98
N GLY A 88 -21.74 -0.13 12.55
CA GLY A 88 -22.27 0.91 13.42
C GLY A 88 -21.22 1.92 13.91
N PRO A 89 -21.69 3.05 14.47
CA PRO A 89 -20.83 4.14 14.95
C PRO A 89 -19.91 3.74 16.10
N GLU A 90 -20.27 2.74 16.88
CA GLU A 90 -19.58 2.37 18.11
C GLU A 90 -18.31 1.58 17.78
N TYR A 91 -18.43 0.67 16.81
CA TYR A 91 -17.30 -0.04 16.23
C TYR A 91 -16.34 0.92 15.50
N TYR A 92 -16.88 1.85 14.72
CA TYR A 92 -16.08 2.86 14.02
C TYR A 92 -15.27 3.73 15.01
N SER A 93 -15.90 4.18 16.09
CA SER A 93 -15.26 4.95 17.15
C SER A 93 -14.16 4.14 17.85
N MET A 94 -14.36 2.84 18.08
CA MET A 94 -13.39 1.94 18.69
C MET A 94 -12.13 1.79 17.83
N ILE A 95 -12.28 1.51 16.54
CA ILE A 95 -11.13 1.35 15.63
C ILE A 95 -10.41 2.69 15.38
N GLY A 96 -11.15 3.81 15.33
CA GLY A 96 -10.57 5.14 15.21
C GLY A 96 -9.72 5.52 16.42
N LYS A 97 -10.18 5.20 17.63
CA LYS A 97 -9.39 5.36 18.88
C LYS A 97 -8.13 4.49 18.85
N LYS A 98 -8.22 3.24 18.37
CA LYS A 98 -7.07 2.34 18.27
C LYS A 98 -6.04 2.80 17.23
N GLY A 99 -6.49 3.26 16.07
CA GLY A 99 -5.62 3.77 14.99
C GLY A 99 -5.02 5.15 15.30
N GLY A 100 -5.80 6.06 15.90
CA GLY A 100 -5.33 7.40 16.27
C GLY A 100 -4.55 7.46 17.60
N GLY A 101 -4.76 6.48 18.48
CA GLY A 101 -4.14 6.40 19.80
C GLY A 101 -2.62 6.21 19.79
N VAL A 102 -2.08 5.62 18.71
CA VAL A 102 -0.63 5.40 18.54
C VAL A 102 0.17 6.71 18.58
N ARG A 103 -0.43 7.85 18.20
CA ARG A 103 0.22 9.17 18.25
C ARG A 103 0.14 9.85 19.61
N ARG A 104 -0.82 9.46 20.47
CA ARG A 104 -1.08 10.14 21.74
C ARG A 104 -0.19 9.61 22.86
N SER A 105 0.11 8.31 22.85
CA SER A 105 1.00 7.68 23.85
C SER A 105 2.47 8.07 23.76
N ARG A 106 2.95 8.62 22.62
CA ARG A 106 4.33 9.12 22.47
C ARG A 106 4.52 10.57 22.94
N ARG A 107 3.44 11.31 23.23
CA ARG A 107 3.55 12.69 23.75
C ARG A 107 3.56 12.74 25.28
N THR A 108 2.94 11.78 25.94
CA THR A 108 2.87 11.74 27.42
C THR A 108 4.17 11.25 28.06
N ASP A 109 4.99 10.48 27.33
CA ASP A 109 6.28 9.97 27.84
C ASP A 109 7.41 11.01 27.82
N LYS A 110 7.27 12.10 27.04
CA LYS A 110 8.28 13.18 26.97
C LYS A 110 8.03 14.36 27.90
N SER A 111 6.90 14.41 28.62
CA SER A 111 6.58 15.50 29.55
C SER A 111 6.90 15.20 31.03
N GLU A 112 7.49 14.03 31.34
CA GLU A 112 7.78 13.60 32.72
C GLU A 112 9.27 13.54 33.08
N ARG A 113 10.14 14.33 32.41
CA ARG A 113 11.44 14.69 33.01
C ARG A 113 11.23 15.86 33.98
N GLN A 114 11.18 15.47 35.25
CA GLN A 114 10.96 16.26 36.47
C GLN A 114 11.69 17.61 36.53
N PRO A 115 11.09 18.63 37.17
CA PRO A 115 11.82 19.80 37.66
C PRO A 115 12.57 19.45 38.95
N SER A 116 13.85 19.76 39.04
CA SER A 116 14.58 19.80 40.32
C SER A 116 15.28 21.14 40.44
N GLY A 117 14.94 21.90 41.49
CA GLY A 117 15.65 23.11 41.97
C GLY A 117 17.10 22.82 42.36
N ASP A 118 17.91 23.76 42.81
CA ASP A 118 17.70 25.09 43.43
C ASP A 118 18.41 26.18 42.61
#